data_AF-A0A448WPN8-F1
#
_entry.id   AF-A0A448WPN8-F1
#
_cell.length_a   1.000
_cell.length_b   1.000
_cell.length_c   1.000
_cell.angle_alpha   90.00
_cell.angle_beta   90.00
_cell.angle_gamma   90.00
#
_symmetry.space_group_name_H-M   'P 1'
#
loop_
_entity.id
_entity.type
_entity.pdbx_description
1 polymer ?
#
loop_
_entity_poly.entity_id
_entity_poly.type
_entity_poly.pdbx_seq_one_letter_code
_entity_poly.pdbx_strand_id
1 'polypeptide(L)'
;MAGAQTENMPEQALHTYVVSSFISAIQQSVKMGMGEMKRMITRYQDMQIVQFNYTGDQKFTPIYLTVVGQRACDVDCLGFPMATVDGSDS
;
A
#
# COMPACT_ATOMS: atom_id res chain seq x y z
N MET A 1 -14.20 -23.11 -3.13
CA MET A 1 -14.05 -22.15 -2.03
C MET A 1 -12.56 -21.95 -1.78
N ALA A 2 -12.01 -20.81 -2.21
CA ALA A 2 -10.62 -20.47 -1.93
C ALA A 2 -10.59 -19.84 -0.53
N GLY A 3 -10.38 -20.65 0.50
CA GLY A 3 -10.07 -20.14 1.82
C GLY A 3 -8.68 -19.50 1.77
N ALA A 4 -8.59 -18.20 2.04
CA ALA A 4 -7.31 -17.54 2.24
C ALA A 4 -6.63 -18.24 3.43
N GLN A 5 -5.61 -19.06 3.16
CA GLN A 5 -4.83 -19.68 4.22
C GLN A 5 -3.98 -18.61 4.88
N THR A 6 -4.50 -18.02 5.95
CA THR A 6 -3.77 -17.11 6.84
C THR A 6 -2.63 -17.82 7.57
N GLU A 7 -2.57 -19.16 7.54
CA GLU A 7 -1.54 -19.98 8.20
C GLU A 7 -0.11 -19.70 7.73
N ASN A 8 0.08 -19.14 6.53
CA ASN A 8 1.41 -18.84 5.98
C ASN A 8 1.76 -17.34 6.03
N MET A 9 0.93 -16.50 6.64
CA MET A 9 1.21 -15.07 6.77
C MET A 9 1.96 -14.79 8.07
N PRO A 10 3.13 -14.13 8.03
CA PRO A 10 3.84 -13.75 9.23
C PRO A 10 2.98 -12.81 10.08
N GLU A 11 2.71 -13.19 11.33
CA GLU A 11 1.89 -12.41 12.28
C GLU A 11 2.41 -10.98 12.44
N GLN A 12 3.72 -10.78 12.26
CA GLN A 12 4.36 -9.48 12.32
C GLN A 12 3.75 -8.48 11.32
N ALA A 13 3.31 -8.97 10.16
CA ALA A 13 2.73 -8.16 9.10
C ALA A 13 1.33 -7.61 9.45
N LEU A 14 0.65 -8.19 10.45
CA LEU A 14 -0.66 -7.74 10.94
C LEU A 14 -0.57 -6.66 12.02
N HIS A 15 0.61 -6.41 12.57
CA HIS A 15 0.75 -5.42 13.63
C HIS A 15 0.57 -3.99 13.11
N THR A 16 -0.05 -3.16 13.94
CA THR A 16 -0.35 -1.75 13.66
C THR A 16 0.89 -0.92 13.31
N TYR A 17 2.08 -1.33 13.76
CA TYR A 17 3.32 -0.60 13.45
C TYR A 17 3.65 -0.61 11.94
N VAL A 18 3.20 -1.63 11.20
CA VAL A 18 3.41 -1.72 9.75
C VAL A 18 2.68 -0.57 9.05
N VAL A 19 1.45 -0.27 9.50
CA VAL A 19 0.66 0.84 8.96
C VAL A 19 1.21 2.20 9.43
N SER A 20 1.64 2.32 10.69
CA SER A 20 2.19 3.59 11.18
C SER A 20 3.52 3.97 10.52
N SER A 21 4.35 2.98 10.19
CA SER A 21 5.60 3.20 9.44
C SER A 21 5.34 3.73 8.03
N PHE A 22 4.28 3.24 7.37
CA PHE A 22 3.85 3.74 6.06
C PHE A 22 3.34 5.17 6.11
N ILE A 23 2.51 5.50 7.10
CA ILE A 23 2.03 6.89 7.28
C ILE A 23 3.22 7.85 7.49
N SER A 24 4.21 7.43 8.27
CA SER A 24 5.43 8.20 8.47
C SER A 24 6.21 8.38 7.15
N ALA A 25 6.31 7.33 6.33
CA ALA A 25 6.97 7.38 5.03
C ALA A 25 6.28 8.36 4.06
N ILE A 26 4.94 8.37 4.03
CA ILE A 26 4.15 9.34 3.24
C ILE A 26 4.48 10.77 3.67
N GLN A 27 4.49 11.05 4.97
CA GLN A 27 4.80 12.38 5.48
C GLN A 27 6.24 12.80 5.16
N GLN A 28 7.18 11.86 5.18
CA GLN A 28 8.57 12.13 4.84
C GLN A 28 8.80 12.32 3.34
N SER A 29 8.08 11.63 2.46
CA SER A 29 8.23 11.83 1.00
C SER A 29 7.90 13.25 0.57
N VAL A 30 6.84 13.83 1.17
CA VAL A 30 6.45 15.22 0.93
C VAL A 30 7.58 16.17 1.36
N LYS A 31 8.17 15.93 2.54
CA LYS A 31 9.28 16.75 3.06
C LYS A 31 10.56 16.65 2.21
N MET A 32 10.77 15.51 1.55
CA MET A 32 11.89 15.30 0.61
C MET A 32 11.63 15.89 -0.78
N GLY A 33 10.48 16.54 -1.01
CA GLY A 33 10.12 17.10 -2.32
C GLY A 33 9.73 16.05 -3.36
N MET A 34 9.47 14.81 -2.95
CA MET A 34 9.05 13.71 -3.84
C MET A 34 7.55 13.73 -4.15
N GLY A 35 6.80 14.64 -3.51
CA GLY A 35 5.35 14.74 -3.63
C GLY A 35 4.61 13.65 -2.86
N GLU A 36 3.36 13.45 -3.25
CA GLU A 36 2.45 12.50 -2.60
C GLU A 36 2.80 11.06 -2.96
N MET A 37 3.14 10.25 -1.96
CA MET A 37 3.38 8.82 -2.13
C MET A 37 2.05 8.08 -2.22
N LYS A 38 1.76 7.52 -3.41
CA LYS A 38 0.54 6.71 -3.66
C LYS A 38 0.72 5.22 -3.30
N ARG A 39 1.93 4.70 -3.43
CA ARG A 39 2.26 3.27 -3.23
C ARG A 39 3.65 3.12 -2.62
N MET A 40 3.79 2.20 -1.67
CA MET A 40 5.07 1.73 -1.13
C MET A 40 5.15 0.22 -1.26
N ILE A 41 6.30 -0.30 -1.70
CA ILE A 41 6.57 -1.73 -1.76
C ILE A 41 7.79 -2.00 -0.89
N THR A 42 7.62 -2.84 0.13
CA THR A 42 8.69 -3.26 1.03
C THR A 42 8.93 -4.75 0.86
N ARG A 43 10.13 -5.13 0.41
CA ARG A 43 10.53 -6.53 0.20
C ARG A 43 11.39 -7.01 1.35
N TYR A 44 10.96 -8.08 1.99
CA TYR A 44 11.72 -8.80 3.01
C TYR A 44 12.23 -10.13 2.45
N GLN A 45 12.90 -10.93 3.29
CA GLN A 45 13.52 -12.19 2.86
C GLN A 45 12.51 -13.21 2.34
N ASP A 46 11.37 -13.36 3.02
CA ASP A 46 10.35 -14.38 2.71
C ASP A 46 8.99 -13.79 2.31
N MET A 47 8.80 -12.48 2.54
CA MET A 47 7.52 -11.78 2.35
C MET A 47 7.72 -10.45 1.63
N GLN A 48 6.63 -9.92 1.10
CA GLN A 48 6.54 -8.55 0.62
C GLN A 48 5.28 -7.87 1.17
N ILE A 49 5.41 -6.59 1.47
CA ILE A 49 4.30 -5.74 1.91
C ILE A 49 4.10 -4.66 0.84
N VAL A 50 2.87 -4.52 0.38
CA VAL A 50 2.46 -3.49 -0.57
C VAL A 50 1.44 -2.60 0.12
N GLN A 51 1.73 -1.32 0.22
CA GLN A 51 0.88 -0.37 0.91
C GLN A 51 0.44 0.72 -0.05
N PHE A 52 -0.86 1.02 -0.03
CA PHE A 52 -1.50 2.00 -0.90
C PHE A 52 -2.10 3.11 -0.05
N ASN A 53 -1.87 4.34 -0.51
CA ASN A 53 -2.45 5.54 0.07
C ASN A 53 -3.62 5.99 -0.81
N TYR A 54 -4.84 5.83 -0.30
CA TYR A 54 -6.06 6.32 -0.93
C TYR A 54 -6.53 7.57 -0.20
N THR A 55 -5.94 8.69 -0.60
CA THR A 55 -6.40 10.04 -0.34
C THR A 55 -7.34 10.42 -1.48
N GLY A 56 -8.65 10.27 -1.26
CA GLY A 56 -9.64 10.82 -2.20
C GLY A 56 -9.60 12.35 -2.24
N ASP A 57 -10.46 12.98 -3.04
CA ASP A 57 -10.74 14.41 -2.88
C ASP A 57 -11.10 14.67 -1.43
N GLN A 58 -10.55 15.73 -0.82
CA GLN A 58 -10.49 16.07 0.62
C GLN A 58 -11.76 15.90 1.48
N LYS A 59 -12.89 15.50 0.90
CA LYS A 59 -14.15 15.13 1.55
C LYS A 59 -14.13 13.78 2.29
N PHE A 60 -13.18 12.89 2.02
CA PHE A 60 -13.15 11.56 2.64
C PHE A 60 -11.94 11.32 3.54
N THR A 61 -12.16 10.55 4.62
CA THR A 61 -11.08 10.07 5.50
C THR A 61 -10.08 9.23 4.70
N PRO A 62 -8.76 9.45 4.84
CA PRO A 62 -7.76 8.69 4.10
C PRO A 62 -7.84 7.20 4.45
N ILE A 63 -7.82 6.36 3.41
CA ILE A 63 -7.83 4.90 3.54
C ILE A 63 -6.45 4.37 3.16
N TYR A 64 -5.88 3.54 4.04
CA TYR A 64 -4.61 2.87 3.80
C TYR A 64 -4.86 1.37 3.64
N LEU A 65 -4.50 0.83 2.47
CA LEU A 65 -4.60 -0.61 2.20
C LEU A 65 -3.21 -1.24 2.32
N THR A 66 -3.09 -2.30 3.12
CA THR A 66 -1.86 -3.11 3.23
C THR A 66 -2.14 -4.51 2.70
N VAL A 67 -1.37 -4.93 1.70
CA VAL A 67 -1.40 -6.26 1.12
C VAL A 67 -0.10 -6.97 1.49
N VAL A 68 -0.22 -8.16 2.05
CA VAL A 68 0.93 -9.01 2.40
C VAL A 68 0.92 -10.20 1.46
N GLY A 69 2.05 -10.42 0.78
CA GLY A 69 2.23 -11.55 -0.12
C GLY A 69 3.55 -12.24 0.14
N GLN A 70 3.72 -13.42 -0.46
CA GLN A 70 5.03 -14.07 -0.53
C GLN A 70 5.96 -13.25 -1.41
N ARG A 71 7.27 -13.34 -1.17
CA ARG A 71 8.27 -12.57 -1.92
C ARG A 71 8.22 -12.78 -3.44
N ALA A 72 7.84 -13.97 -3.89
CA ALA A 72 7.74 -14.31 -5.31
C ALA A 72 6.41 -13.89 -5.97
N CYS A 73 5.46 -13.32 -5.21
CA CYS A 73 4.19 -12.88 -5.78
C CYS A 73 4.43 -11.69 -6.73
N ASP A 74 3.88 -11.79 -7.94
CA ASP A 74 3.88 -10.69 -8.88
C ASP A 74 2.99 -9.55 -8.37
N VAL A 75 3.63 -8.45 -8.01
CA VAL A 75 2.99 -7.27 -7.44
C VAL A 75 2.28 -6.44 -8.49
N ASP A 76 2.65 -6.61 -9.76
CA ASP A 76 2.09 -5.85 -10.88
C ASP A 76 0.76 -6.47 -11.33
N CYS A 77 0.56 -7.76 -11.07
CA CYS A 77 -0.74 -8.43 -11.13
C CYS A 77 -1.78 -7.90 -10.13
N LEU A 78 -1.36 -7.21 -9.05
CA LEU A 78 -2.31 -6.62 -8.11
C LEU A 78 -3.12 -5.48 -8.74
N GLY A 79 -2.76 -5.05 -9.95
CA GLY A 79 -3.71 -4.49 -10.92
C GLY A 79 -4.58 -3.36 -10.42
N PHE A 80 -4.18 -2.65 -9.36
CA PHE A 80 -4.88 -1.43 -8.95
C PHE A 80 -4.61 -0.45 -10.08
N PRO A 81 -5.64 -0.07 -10.87
CA PRO A 81 -5.46 1.03 -11.79
C PRO A 81 -5.00 2.17 -10.91
N MET A 82 -3.79 2.65 -11.18
CA MET A 82 -3.40 3.98 -10.74
C MET A 82 -4.48 4.86 -11.35
N ALA A 83 -5.51 5.22 -10.58
CA ALA A 83 -6.50 6.18 -10.99
C ALA A 83 -5.72 7.49 -11.12
N THR A 84 -5.08 7.69 -12.27
CA THR A 84 -5.09 8.98 -12.93
C THR A 84 -6.56 9.31 -13.06
N VAL A 85 -7.08 10.01 -12.05
CA VAL A 85 -8.21 10.90 -12.25
C VAL A 85 -7.67 11.92 -13.24
N ASP A 86 -7.76 11.57 -14.52
CA ASP A 86 -7.52 12.49 -15.61
C ASP A 86 -8.66 13.48 -15.51
N GLY A 87 -8.39 14.61 -14.84
CA GLY A 87 -9.25 15.78 -14.85
C GLY A 87 -9.24 16.35 -16.25
N SER A 88 -9.95 15.68 -17.16
CA SER A 88 -10.37 16.23 -18.45
C SER A 88 -11.85 16.56 -18.31
N ASP A 89 -12.11 17.65 -17.60
CA ASP A 89 -13.35 18.41 -17.70
C ASP A 89 -13.13 19.45 -18.82
N SER A 90 -13.74 19.22 -19.98
CA SER A 90 -14.02 20.22 -21.04
C SER A 90 -15.02 19.65 -22.03
#